data_AF-A0A2N8KK97-F1
#
_entry.id   AF-A0A2N8KK97-F1
#
_cell.length_a   1.000
_cell.length_b   1.000
_cell.length_c   1.000
_cell.angle_alpha   90.00
_cell.angle_beta   90.00
_cell.angle_gamma   90.00
#
_symmetry.space_group_name_H-M   'P 1'
#
loop_
_entity.id
_entity.type
_entity.pdbx_description
1 polymer ?
#
loop_
_entity_poly.entity_id
_entity_poly.type
_entity_poly.pdbx_seq_one_letter_code
_entity_poly.pdbx_strand_id
1 'polypeptide(L)'
;MFRRAPAAAFLVAGVLAGASALAQTSPAFGPLPASTAPADDMPLADYFGLLLQIAPAAESGARTYVAAVQLRCRHTMGTAELRRAMAEGEGNPTLMGLIRAAHLKDTVTRDRLVAQLPCPLGSTR
;
A
#
# COMPACT_ATOMS: atom_id res chain seq x y z
N MET A 1 65.00 -2.82 -14.09
CA MET A 1 65.22 -1.76 -15.10
C MET A 1 63.94 -0.94 -15.22
N PHE A 2 64.10 0.37 -15.19
CA PHE A 2 63.09 1.43 -15.02
C PHE A 2 62.01 1.50 -16.13
N ARG A 3 60.79 1.96 -15.77
CA ARG A 3 60.29 3.33 -16.08
C ARG A 3 58.81 3.49 -15.69
N ARG A 4 58.53 4.31 -14.68
CA ARG A 4 57.96 5.68 -14.76
C ARG A 4 56.44 5.73 -14.93
N ALA A 5 55.75 6.05 -13.82
CA ALA A 5 54.50 6.80 -13.86
C ALA A 5 54.76 8.23 -14.37
N PRO A 6 53.74 8.86 -14.96
CA PRO A 6 53.49 10.25 -14.61
C PRO A 6 52.02 10.50 -14.25
N ALA A 7 51.89 11.30 -13.19
CA ALA A 7 50.67 11.94 -12.73
C ALA A 7 50.02 12.81 -13.83
N ALA A 8 48.70 12.83 -13.84
CA ALA A 8 47.93 13.94 -14.39
C ALA A 8 46.72 14.18 -13.50
N ALA A 9 46.93 15.06 -12.53
CA ALA A 9 45.88 15.67 -11.74
C ALA A 9 45.03 16.55 -12.69
N PHE A 10 43.77 16.19 -12.90
CA PHE A 10 42.77 17.10 -13.45
C PHE A 10 41.82 17.51 -12.33
N LEU A 11 42.24 18.53 -11.59
CA LEU A 11 41.37 19.36 -10.75
C LEU A 11 40.57 20.27 -11.68
N VAL A 12 39.31 19.90 -11.95
CA VAL A 12 38.32 20.86 -12.47
C VAL A 12 37.25 21.00 -11.41
N ALA A 13 37.50 21.92 -10.48
CA ALA A 13 36.50 22.40 -9.54
C ALA A 13 35.55 23.33 -10.30
N GLY A 14 34.47 22.77 -10.84
CA GLY A 14 33.38 23.53 -11.44
C GLY A 14 32.58 24.24 -10.35
N VAL A 15 32.72 25.55 -10.27
CA VAL A 15 31.83 26.43 -9.51
C VAL A 15 30.46 26.41 -10.19
N LEU A 16 29.50 25.69 -9.63
CA LEU A 16 28.08 25.96 -9.84
C LEU A 16 27.55 26.69 -8.61
N ALA A 17 27.66 28.02 -8.66
CA ALA A 17 26.97 28.92 -7.75
C ALA A 17 25.45 28.67 -7.88
N GLY A 18 24.81 28.52 -6.72
CA GLY A 18 23.47 27.99 -6.59
C GLY A 18 22.41 28.79 -7.33
N ALA A 19 21.67 28.09 -8.19
CA ALA A 19 20.28 28.43 -8.43
C ALA A 19 19.51 28.07 -7.16
N SER A 20 19.31 29.05 -6.28
CA SER A 20 18.28 28.98 -5.25
C SER A 20 16.93 28.91 -5.96
N ALA A 21 16.53 27.69 -6.32
CA ALA A 21 15.16 27.38 -6.63
C ALA A 21 14.36 27.79 -5.39
N LEU A 22 13.68 28.93 -5.46
CA LEU A 22 12.62 29.26 -4.53
C LEU A 22 11.59 28.14 -4.70
N ALA A 23 11.66 27.16 -3.81
CA ALA A 23 10.62 26.17 -3.65
C ALA A 23 9.32 26.94 -3.41
N GLN A 24 8.49 27.06 -4.44
CA GLN A 24 7.11 27.48 -4.29
C GLN A 24 6.41 26.38 -3.50
N THR A 25 6.52 26.44 -2.18
CA THR A 25 5.62 25.72 -1.30
C THR A 25 4.28 26.41 -1.46
N SER A 26 3.43 25.88 -2.34
CA SER A 26 2.02 26.24 -2.31
C SER A 26 1.53 26.03 -0.87
N PRO A 27 0.79 26.98 -0.28
CA PRO A 27 0.13 26.76 1.00
C PRO A 27 -1.00 25.75 0.76
N ALA A 28 -0.65 24.47 0.67
CA ALA A 28 -1.59 23.36 0.63
C ALA A 28 -1.89 22.81 2.03
N PHE A 29 -1.30 23.39 3.07
CA PHE A 29 -1.53 23.03 4.47
C PHE A 29 -2.69 23.85 5.06
N GLY A 30 -3.87 23.72 4.47
CA GLY A 30 -5.11 23.88 5.22
C GLY A 30 -5.40 22.55 5.92
N PRO A 31 -6.08 22.52 7.09
CA PRO A 31 -6.60 21.27 7.60
C PRO A 31 -7.42 20.61 6.49
N LEU A 32 -7.01 19.42 6.05
CA LEU A 32 -7.81 18.61 5.15
C LEU A 32 -9.21 18.54 5.80
N PRO A 33 -10.29 18.83 5.07
CA PRO A 33 -11.62 18.63 5.62
C PRO A 33 -11.63 17.20 6.13
N ALA A 34 -11.82 17.04 7.45
CA ALA A 34 -12.04 15.73 8.02
C ALA A 34 -13.16 15.14 7.15
N SER A 35 -12.87 14.05 6.44
CA SER A 35 -13.82 13.49 5.49
C SER A 35 -15.05 13.07 6.30
N THR A 36 -16.04 13.95 6.36
CA THR A 36 -17.35 13.72 6.97
C THR A 36 -18.26 12.97 6.01
N ALA A 37 -17.77 12.62 4.82
CA ALA A 37 -18.41 11.59 4.02
C ALA A 37 -18.40 10.33 4.87
N PRO A 38 -19.57 9.75 5.21
CA PRO A 38 -19.63 8.50 5.93
C PRO A 38 -19.00 7.45 5.01
N ALA A 39 -17.71 7.22 5.21
CA ALA A 39 -16.97 6.22 4.47
C ALA A 39 -17.49 4.81 4.82
N ASP A 40 -18.37 4.70 5.81
CA ASP A 40 -19.09 3.50 6.21
C ASP A 40 -20.39 3.23 5.42
N ASP A 41 -20.92 4.19 4.65
CA ASP A 41 -22.27 4.03 4.06
C ASP A 41 -22.30 3.23 2.76
N MET A 42 -21.16 3.00 2.11
CA MET A 42 -21.15 2.27 0.85
C MET A 42 -21.22 0.75 1.09
N PRO A 43 -22.21 0.04 0.51
CA PRO A 43 -22.27 -1.41 0.58
C PRO A 43 -20.98 -2.07 0.09
N LEU A 44 -20.57 -3.14 0.77
CA LEU A 44 -19.32 -3.83 0.45
C LEU A 44 -19.29 -4.36 -0.99
N ALA A 45 -20.45 -4.77 -1.52
CA ALA A 45 -20.59 -5.19 -2.91
C ALA A 45 -20.26 -4.08 -3.91
N ASP A 46 -20.71 -2.85 -3.64
CA ASP A 46 -20.44 -1.69 -4.50
C ASP A 46 -18.96 -1.30 -4.44
N TYR A 47 -18.34 -1.41 -3.25
CA TYR A 47 -16.91 -1.21 -3.11
C TYR A 47 -16.09 -2.23 -3.91
N PHE A 48 -16.49 -3.51 -3.91
CA PHE A 48 -15.87 -4.50 -4.80
C PHE A 48 -16.09 -4.15 -6.26
N GLY A 49 -17.27 -3.64 -6.65
CA GLY A 49 -17.53 -3.14 -8.00
C GLY A 49 -16.53 -2.05 -8.43
N LEU A 50 -16.20 -1.11 -7.55
CA LEU A 50 -15.18 -0.09 -7.80
C LEU A 50 -13.78 -0.69 -7.90
N LEU A 51 -13.42 -1.60 -6.98
CA LEU A 51 -12.13 -2.28 -7.03
C LEU A 51 -11.96 -3.04 -8.34
N LEU A 52 -13.00 -3.69 -8.85
CA LEU A 52 -12.96 -4.41 -10.12
C LEU A 52 -12.62 -3.49 -11.29
N GLN A 53 -13.16 -2.26 -11.30
CA GLN A 53 -12.91 -1.27 -12.34
C GLN A 53 -11.47 -0.71 -12.28
N ILE A 54 -10.92 -0.55 -11.07
CA ILE A 54 -9.60 0.07 -10.87
C ILE A 54 -8.49 -0.97 -11.00
N ALA A 55 -8.63 -2.11 -10.33
CA ALA A 55 -7.63 -3.15 -10.24
C ALA A 55 -8.31 -4.51 -9.97
N PRO A 56 -8.56 -5.34 -11.00
CA PRO A 56 -9.20 -6.65 -10.84
C PRO A 56 -8.51 -7.57 -9.82
N ALA A 57 -7.18 -7.48 -9.71
CA ALA A 57 -6.42 -8.22 -8.71
C ALA A 57 -6.69 -7.75 -7.27
N ALA A 58 -6.92 -6.44 -7.07
CA ALA A 58 -7.27 -5.88 -5.77
C ALA A 58 -8.64 -6.37 -5.31
N GLU A 59 -9.61 -6.40 -6.22
CA GLU A 59 -10.95 -6.93 -5.95
C GLU A 59 -10.92 -8.41 -5.53
N SER A 60 -10.25 -9.26 -6.33
CA SER A 60 -10.14 -10.70 -6.06
C SER A 60 -9.38 -10.98 -4.75
N GLY A 61 -8.27 -10.26 -4.51
CA GLY A 61 -7.51 -10.35 -3.26
C GLY A 61 -8.33 -9.91 -2.05
N ALA A 62 -9.10 -8.82 -2.18
CA ALA A 62 -9.96 -8.29 -1.13
C ALA A 62 -11.12 -9.23 -0.78
N ARG A 63 -11.79 -9.82 -1.79
CA ARG A 63 -12.82 -10.84 -1.55
C ARG A 63 -12.27 -12.04 -0.82
N THR A 64 -11.09 -12.51 -1.23
CA THR A 64 -10.41 -13.64 -0.58
C THR A 64 -10.10 -13.31 0.87
N TYR A 65 -9.59 -12.10 1.13
CA TYR A 65 -9.29 -11.64 2.49
C TYR A 65 -10.56 -11.57 3.37
N VAL A 66 -11.63 -10.92 2.91
CA VAL A 66 -12.89 -10.81 3.65
C VAL A 66 -13.49 -12.19 3.95
N ALA A 67 -13.51 -13.09 2.95
CA ALA A 67 -13.98 -14.46 3.16
C ALA A 67 -13.12 -15.22 4.18
N ALA A 68 -11.80 -15.07 4.11
CA ALA A 68 -10.89 -15.71 5.07
C ALA A 68 -11.07 -15.18 6.50
N VAL A 69 -11.25 -13.86 6.66
CA VAL A 69 -11.54 -13.23 7.97
C VAL A 69 -12.86 -13.77 8.54
N GLN A 70 -13.93 -13.84 7.74
CA GLN A 70 -15.21 -14.39 8.19
C GLN A 70 -15.08 -15.86 8.61
N LEU A 71 -14.38 -16.68 7.84
CA LEU A 71 -14.24 -18.12 8.11
C LEU A 71 -13.36 -18.40 9.33
N ARG A 72 -12.21 -17.73 9.44
CA ARG A 72 -11.21 -18.01 10.47
C ARG A 72 -11.41 -17.23 11.76
N CYS A 73 -11.84 -15.98 11.64
CA CYS A 73 -11.98 -15.08 12.77
C CYS A 73 -13.43 -14.87 13.18
N ARG A 74 -14.40 -15.46 12.46
CA ARG A 74 -15.84 -15.30 12.69
C ARG A 74 -16.27 -13.82 12.74
N HIS A 75 -15.56 -12.98 11.99
CA HIS A 75 -15.75 -11.53 11.96
C HIS A 75 -16.26 -11.09 10.59
N THR A 76 -17.38 -10.39 10.58
CA THR A 76 -17.98 -9.86 9.34
C THR A 76 -17.40 -8.49 9.06
N MET A 77 -16.46 -8.44 8.11
CA MET A 77 -15.76 -7.22 7.75
C MET A 77 -16.60 -6.31 6.86
N GLY A 78 -16.71 -5.04 7.25
CA GLY A 78 -17.41 -3.99 6.50
C GLY A 78 -16.49 -3.19 5.56
N THR A 79 -17.07 -2.26 4.80
CA THR A 79 -16.35 -1.44 3.82
C THR A 79 -15.30 -0.53 4.47
N ALA A 80 -15.61 0.12 5.60
CA ALA A 80 -14.63 0.98 6.25
C ALA A 80 -13.45 0.20 6.82
N GLU A 81 -13.69 -0.98 7.38
CA GLU A 81 -12.63 -1.86 7.87
C GLU A 81 -11.74 -2.35 6.74
N LEU A 82 -12.32 -2.79 5.62
CA LEU A 82 -11.54 -3.20 4.45
C LEU A 82 -10.72 -2.03 3.88
N ARG A 83 -11.32 -0.84 3.77
CA ARG A 83 -10.62 0.36 3.28
C ARG A 83 -9.47 0.74 4.21
N ARG A 84 -9.68 0.67 5.53
CA ARG A 84 -8.63 0.88 6.52
C ARG A 84 -7.52 -0.17 6.36
N ALA A 85 -7.88 -1.45 6.25
CA ALA A 85 -6.92 -2.52 6.00
C ALA A 85 -6.15 -2.34 4.68
N MET A 86 -6.67 -1.63 3.68
CA MET A 86 -5.91 -1.31 2.45
C MET A 86 -5.02 -0.08 2.59
N ALA A 87 -5.47 0.95 3.31
CA ALA A 87 -4.88 2.28 3.28
C ALA A 87 -4.08 2.66 4.55
N GLU A 88 -4.22 1.90 5.64
CA GLU A 88 -3.49 2.17 6.88
C GLU A 88 -2.03 1.75 6.74
N GLY A 89 -1.11 2.72 6.86
CA GLY A 89 0.32 2.50 6.65
C GLY A 89 0.61 2.00 5.23
N GLU A 90 1.29 0.86 5.13
CA GLU A 90 1.57 0.15 3.87
C GLU A 90 0.41 -0.80 3.46
N GLY A 91 -0.72 -0.72 4.16
CA GLY A 91 -1.81 -1.70 4.09
C GLY A 91 -1.53 -2.94 4.94
N ASN A 92 -2.57 -3.76 5.12
CA ASN A 92 -2.49 -5.02 5.82
C ASN A 92 -1.62 -5.99 4.99
N PRO A 93 -0.54 -6.55 5.55
CA PRO A 93 0.42 -7.34 4.77
C PRO A 93 -0.18 -8.62 4.20
N THR A 94 -1.15 -9.24 4.90
CA THR A 94 -1.85 -10.41 4.36
C THR A 94 -2.76 -10.02 3.20
N LEU A 95 -3.49 -8.91 3.31
CA LEU A 95 -4.30 -8.38 2.22
C LEU A 95 -3.43 -8.01 1.00
N MET A 96 -2.33 -7.28 1.20
CA MET A 96 -1.41 -6.93 0.11
C MET A 96 -0.78 -8.16 -0.53
N GLY A 97 -0.44 -9.17 0.27
CA GLY A 97 0.01 -10.47 -0.20
C GLY A 97 -1.03 -11.18 -1.07
N LEU A 98 -2.31 -11.15 -0.67
CA LEU A 98 -3.42 -11.76 -1.42
C LEU A 98 -3.67 -11.03 -2.74
N ILE A 99 -3.59 -9.70 -2.77
CA ILE A 99 -3.70 -8.92 -4.00
C ILE A 99 -2.56 -9.28 -4.96
N ARG A 100 -1.32 -9.38 -4.45
CA ARG A 100 -0.18 -9.83 -5.27
C ARG A 100 -0.38 -11.25 -5.79
N ALA A 101 -0.81 -12.17 -4.92
CA ALA A 101 -1.07 -13.57 -5.31
C ALA A 101 -2.16 -13.65 -6.39
N ALA A 102 -3.23 -12.85 -6.27
CA ALA A 102 -4.28 -12.74 -7.28
C ALA A 102 -3.75 -12.19 -8.61
N HIS A 103 -2.90 -11.17 -8.58
CA HIS A 103 -2.27 -10.60 -9.77
C HIS A 103 -1.39 -11.64 -10.50
N LEU A 104 -0.58 -12.39 -9.74
CA LEU A 104 0.32 -13.41 -10.27
C LEU A 104 -0.37 -14.76 -10.56
N LYS A 105 -1.66 -14.90 -10.22
CA LYS A 105 -2.40 -16.16 -10.26
C LYS A 105 -1.73 -17.28 -9.44
N ASP A 106 -1.06 -16.91 -8.36
CA ASP A 106 -0.36 -17.83 -7.45
C ASP A 106 -1.33 -18.36 -6.39
N THR A 107 -1.92 -19.51 -6.67
CA THR A 107 -2.88 -20.18 -5.79
C THR A 107 -2.22 -20.76 -4.54
N VAL A 108 -0.95 -21.19 -4.64
CA VAL A 108 -0.21 -21.76 -3.51
C VAL A 108 0.06 -20.69 -2.46
N THR A 109 0.56 -19.52 -2.88
CA THR A 109 0.78 -18.39 -1.97
C THR A 109 -0.53 -17.88 -1.40
N ARG A 110 -1.60 -17.79 -2.20
CA ARG A 110 -2.94 -17.43 -1.73
C ARG A 110 -3.39 -18.34 -0.58
N ASP A 111 -3.33 -19.66 -0.78
CA ASP A 111 -3.82 -20.63 0.20
C ASP A 111 -2.99 -20.59 1.49
N ARG A 112 -1.67 -20.41 1.36
CA ARG A 112 -0.76 -20.20 2.50
C ARG A 112 -1.13 -18.94 3.29
N LEU A 113 -1.38 -17.82 2.62
CA LEU A 113 -1.77 -16.57 3.28
C LEU A 113 -3.10 -16.69 4.02
N VAL A 114 -4.08 -17.36 3.42
CA VAL A 114 -5.38 -17.65 4.07
C VAL A 114 -5.17 -18.51 5.33
N ALA A 115 -4.37 -19.56 5.23
CA ALA A 115 -4.07 -20.45 6.36
C ALA A 115 -3.32 -19.75 7.49
N GLN A 116 -2.53 -18.71 7.19
CA GLN A 116 -1.71 -17.96 8.15
C GLN A 116 -2.33 -16.64 8.61
N LEU A 117 -3.55 -16.31 8.15
CA LEU A 117 -4.26 -15.08 8.50
C LEU A 117 -4.33 -14.90 10.04
N PRO A 118 -3.76 -13.82 10.60
CA PRO A 118 -3.90 -13.53 12.02
C PRO A 118 -5.30 -13.01 12.31
N CYS A 119 -5.95 -13.55 13.34
CA CYS A 119 -7.18 -12.95 13.85
C CYS A 119 -6.82 -11.87 14.87
N PRO A 120 -7.46 -10.69 14.81
CA PRO A 120 -7.31 -9.71 15.86
C PRO A 120 -7.78 -10.37 17.16
N LEU A 121 -6.84 -10.60 18.10
CA LEU A 121 -7.18 -10.94 19.47
C LEU A 121 -8.01 -9.79 19.99
N GLY A 122 -9.21 -10.09 20.49
CA GLY A 122 -10.20 -9.09 20.87
C GLY A 122 -9.53 -7.88 21.52
N SER A 123 -9.61 -6.74 20.84
CA SER A 123 -9.30 -5.45 21.46
C SER A 123 -10.27 -5.34 22.63
N THR A 124 -9.81 -5.73 23.82
CA THR A 124 -10.40 -5.31 25.08
C THR A 124 -10.30 -3.79 25.07
N ARG A 125 -11.40 -3.18 24.65
CA ARG A 125 -11.61 -1.74 24.68
C ARG A 125 -11.83 -1.30 26.11
#